data_AF-A0AAX3P3V3-F1
#
_entry.id   AF-A0AAX3P3V3-F1
#
_cell.length_a   1.000
_cell.length_b   1.000
_cell.length_c   1.000
_cell.angle_alpha   90.00
_cell.angle_beta   90.00
_cell.angle_gamma   90.00
#
_symmetry.space_group_name_H-M   'P 1'
#
loop_
_entity.id
_entity.type
_entity.pdbx_description
1 polymer ?
#
loop_
_entity_poly.entity_id
_entity_poly.type
_entity_poly.pdbx_seq_one_letter_code
_entity_poly.pdbx_strand_id
1 'polypeptide(L)'
;MTRTSLLLLTLPLCALAADGELWLVELEHNDGLRLQFQGAELELGNAALSGVAGNDELRPGMRLAILSRDGVAERIGMADAIAGFLPTSQWRRAEASLLAVTGRALRLQGLGVLAFDDDTRWLNGSPADLQPGRKLVLSRNEQGRLTEILIANPEDEPE
;
A
#
# COMPACT_ATOMS: atom_id res chain seq x y z
N MET A 1 -51.88 11.43 -34.41
CA MET A 1 -50.50 11.89 -34.15
C MET A 1 -49.99 11.22 -32.90
N THR A 2 -49.18 10.18 -33.07
CA THR A 2 -48.48 9.45 -32.00
C THR A 2 -47.31 10.28 -31.50
N ARG A 3 -47.26 10.56 -30.20
CA ARG A 3 -46.11 11.23 -29.57
C ARG A 3 -45.56 10.32 -28.48
N THR A 4 -44.62 9.49 -28.90
CA THR A 4 -43.81 8.62 -28.04
C THR A 4 -42.92 9.50 -27.18
N SER A 5 -43.20 9.61 -25.89
CA SER A 5 -42.30 10.25 -24.93
C SER A 5 -41.41 9.17 -24.31
N LEU A 6 -40.18 9.05 -24.81
CA LEU A 6 -39.11 8.35 -24.09
C LEU A 6 -38.75 9.18 -22.84
N LEU A 7 -39.11 8.68 -21.66
CA LEU A 7 -38.52 9.13 -20.40
C LEU A 7 -37.16 8.43 -20.25
N LEU A 8 -36.10 9.16 -20.60
CA LEU A 8 -34.72 8.81 -20.30
C LEU A 8 -34.52 8.74 -18.79
N LEU A 9 -34.27 7.54 -18.28
CA LEU A 9 -33.76 7.27 -16.93
C LEU A 9 -32.41 7.96 -16.75
N THR A 10 -32.40 9.11 -16.07
CA THR A 10 -31.18 9.71 -15.52
C THR A 10 -30.80 8.94 -14.24
N LEU A 11 -30.07 7.84 -14.39
CA LEU A 11 -29.34 7.23 -13.29
C LEU A 11 -28.17 8.17 -12.93
N PRO A 12 -28.08 8.70 -11.71
CA PRO A 12 -26.83 9.28 -11.27
C PRO A 12 -25.87 8.11 -11.05
N LEU A 13 -24.97 7.89 -12.00
CA LEU A 13 -23.74 7.14 -11.76
C LEU A 13 -22.88 7.99 -10.83
N CYS A 14 -23.25 8.05 -9.55
CA CYS A 14 -22.33 8.43 -8.50
C CYS A 14 -21.35 7.26 -8.38
N ALA A 15 -20.29 7.27 -9.19
CA ALA A 15 -19.07 6.57 -8.84
C ALA A 15 -18.66 7.14 -7.47
N LEU A 16 -18.87 6.37 -6.41
CA LEU A 16 -18.25 6.64 -5.12
C LEU A 16 -16.75 6.70 -5.41
N ALA A 17 -16.17 7.90 -5.39
CA ALA A 17 -14.73 8.05 -5.53
C ALA A 17 -14.11 7.21 -4.40
N ALA A 18 -13.42 6.12 -4.75
CA ALA A 18 -12.73 5.29 -3.79
C ALA A 18 -11.78 6.18 -2.98
N ASP A 19 -11.81 6.13 -1.66
CA ASP A 19 -10.88 6.98 -0.89
C ASP A 19 -9.44 6.59 -1.26
N GLY A 20 -8.54 7.57 -1.36
CA GLY A 20 -7.17 7.30 -1.83
C GLY A 20 -6.46 6.30 -0.90
N GLU A 21 -5.72 5.35 -1.47
CA GLU A 21 -5.00 4.33 -0.71
C GLU A 21 -3.59 4.82 -0.36
N LEU A 22 -3.26 4.84 0.93
CA LEU A 22 -1.90 5.16 1.37
C LEU A 22 -1.04 3.89 1.43
N TRP A 23 0.08 3.90 0.74
CA TRP A 23 1.08 2.84 0.72
C TRP A 23 2.38 3.34 1.37
N LEU A 24 2.95 2.56 2.29
CA LEU A 24 4.20 2.85 3.00
C LEU A 24 5.22 1.74 2.74
N VAL A 25 5.91 1.80 1.61
CA VAL A 25 6.60 0.63 1.02
C VAL A 25 8.01 0.98 0.58
N GLU A 26 8.87 -0.04 0.49
CA GLU A 26 10.19 0.08 -0.14
C GLU A 26 10.07 -0.21 -1.63
N LEU A 27 10.58 0.71 -2.46
CA LEU A 27 10.62 0.54 -3.91
C LEU A 27 11.58 -0.60 -4.25
N GLU A 28 11.09 -1.62 -4.96
CA GLU A 28 11.90 -2.76 -5.41
C GLU A 28 12.44 -2.52 -6.82
N HIS A 29 11.59 -2.03 -7.72
CA HIS A 29 11.98 -1.70 -9.08
C HIS A 29 11.15 -0.53 -9.63
N ASN A 30 11.76 0.23 -10.54
CA ASN A 30 11.09 1.31 -11.27
C ASN A 30 11.59 1.28 -12.72
N ASP A 31 10.67 1.01 -13.65
CA ASP A 31 10.96 0.97 -15.08
C ASP A 31 10.60 2.28 -15.81
N GLY A 32 10.18 3.30 -15.06
CA GLY A 32 9.73 4.60 -15.57
C GLY A 32 8.25 4.67 -15.93
N LEU A 33 7.54 3.54 -15.90
CA LEU A 33 6.08 3.46 -16.10
C LEU A 33 5.38 2.86 -14.88
N ARG A 34 6.02 1.89 -14.23
CA ARG A 34 5.50 1.08 -13.13
C ARG A 34 6.50 1.07 -11.99
N LEU A 35 5.96 1.17 -10.79
CA LEU A 35 6.68 1.01 -9.53
C LEU A 35 6.34 -0.37 -8.98
N GLN A 36 7.36 -1.19 -8.80
CA GLN A 36 7.24 -2.53 -8.25
C GLN A 36 7.67 -2.51 -6.79
N PHE A 37 6.92 -3.25 -5.99
CA PHE A 37 7.13 -3.44 -4.57
C PHE A 37 6.99 -4.93 -4.29
N GLN A 38 7.47 -5.36 -3.13
CA GLN A 38 7.37 -6.74 -2.68
C GLN A 38 5.93 -7.28 -2.82
N GLY A 39 5.66 -8.08 -3.85
CA GLY A 39 4.36 -8.68 -4.15
C GLY A 39 3.27 -7.72 -4.67
N ALA A 40 3.59 -6.51 -5.12
CA ALA A 40 2.61 -5.57 -5.67
C ALA A 40 3.23 -4.58 -6.68
N GLU A 41 2.37 -3.91 -7.46
CA GLU A 41 2.80 -2.91 -8.44
C GLU A 41 1.81 -1.74 -8.46
N LEU A 42 2.30 -0.53 -8.77
CA LEU A 42 1.49 0.64 -9.09
C LEU A 42 1.97 1.26 -10.40
N GLU A 43 1.03 1.76 -11.20
CA GLU A 43 1.38 2.62 -12.33
C GLU A 43 1.84 3.99 -11.82
N LEU A 44 2.95 4.50 -12.36
CA LEU A 44 3.54 5.78 -11.96
C LEU A 44 2.65 6.97 -12.35
N GLY A 45 2.02 6.90 -13.53
CA GLY A 45 1.13 7.94 -14.04
C GLY A 45 1.79 9.33 -14.09
N ASN A 46 1.07 10.34 -13.60
CA ASN A 46 1.54 11.72 -13.47
C ASN A 46 1.69 12.11 -11.99
N ALA A 47 2.15 11.18 -11.14
CA ALA A 47 2.21 11.38 -9.71
C ALA A 47 2.97 12.66 -9.34
N ALA A 48 2.41 13.46 -8.44
CA ALA A 48 3.12 14.60 -7.88
C ALA A 48 4.20 14.12 -6.91
N LEU A 49 5.46 14.44 -7.22
CA LEU A 49 6.61 14.03 -6.42
C LEU A 49 6.95 15.05 -5.34
N SER A 50 7.40 14.56 -4.18
CA SER A 50 7.92 15.38 -3.08
C SER A 50 9.17 14.76 -2.48
N GLY A 51 10.23 15.55 -2.31
CA GLY A 51 11.52 15.05 -1.80
C GLY A 51 12.42 14.41 -2.85
N VAL A 52 11.96 14.32 -4.10
CA VAL A 52 12.74 13.93 -5.29
C VAL A 52 12.46 14.90 -6.42
N ALA A 53 13.43 15.13 -7.30
CA ALA A 53 13.31 16.11 -8.39
C ALA A 53 12.62 15.56 -9.65
N GLY A 54 12.60 14.24 -9.82
CA GLY A 54 12.06 13.58 -11.01
C GLY A 54 11.85 12.08 -10.84
N ASN A 55 11.15 11.47 -11.80
CA ASN A 55 10.85 10.04 -11.81
C ASN A 55 12.11 9.16 -11.89
N ASP A 56 13.16 9.67 -12.54
CA ASP A 56 14.48 9.05 -12.69
C ASP A 56 15.29 9.01 -11.39
N GLU A 57 14.88 9.79 -10.38
CA GLU A 57 15.47 9.77 -9.04
C GLU A 57 14.82 8.74 -8.12
N LEU A 58 13.67 8.16 -8.49
CA LEU A 58 13.04 7.07 -7.74
C LEU A 58 13.84 5.78 -7.95
N ARG A 59 14.70 5.44 -6.99
CA ARG A 59 15.58 4.26 -7.03
C ARG A 59 15.12 3.12 -6.12
N PRO A 60 15.43 1.86 -6.49
CA PRO A 60 15.28 0.73 -5.59
C PRO A 60 15.88 0.98 -4.19
N GLY A 61 15.24 0.46 -3.16
CA GLY A 61 15.60 0.64 -1.74
C GLY A 61 15.01 1.91 -1.09
N MET A 62 14.41 2.83 -1.87
CA MET A 62 13.79 4.01 -1.29
C MET A 62 12.50 3.67 -0.53
N ARG A 63 12.38 4.18 0.69
CA ARG A 63 11.15 4.08 1.49
C ARG A 63 10.19 5.21 1.12
N LEU A 64 9.08 4.85 0.49
CA LEU A 64 8.12 5.79 -0.08
C LEU A 64 6.78 5.78 0.68
N ALA A 65 6.19 6.97 0.79
CA ALA A 65 4.78 7.17 1.04
C ALA A 65 4.10 7.50 -0.29
N ILE A 66 3.13 6.68 -0.68
CA ILE A 66 2.44 6.80 -1.96
C ILE A 66 0.95 6.89 -1.70
N LEU A 67 0.32 7.95 -2.18
CA LEU A 67 -1.13 8.01 -2.29
C LEU A 67 -1.49 7.50 -3.68
N SER A 68 -2.24 6.40 -3.75
CA SER A 68 -2.70 5.80 -4.99
C SER A 68 -4.21 5.75 -5.07
N ARG A 69 -4.72 5.62 -6.30
CA ARG A 69 -6.13 5.44 -6.61
C ARG A 69 -6.22 4.51 -7.81
N ASP A 70 -7.05 3.47 -7.69
CA ASP A 70 -7.30 2.51 -8.77
C ASP A 70 -6.02 1.92 -9.40
N GLY A 71 -5.00 1.67 -8.58
CA GLY A 71 -3.71 1.12 -9.01
C GLY A 71 -2.72 2.13 -9.60
N VAL A 72 -3.06 3.43 -9.61
CA VAL A 72 -2.21 4.51 -10.14
C VAL A 72 -1.75 5.42 -9.01
N ALA A 73 -0.47 5.79 -9.01
CA ALA A 73 0.09 6.75 -8.06
C ALA A 73 -0.40 8.18 -8.37
N GLU A 74 -0.94 8.87 -7.38
CA GLU A 74 -1.33 10.29 -7.46
C GLU A 74 -0.27 11.20 -6.83
N ARG A 75 0.33 10.76 -5.73
CA ARG A 75 1.39 11.48 -5.02
C ARG A 75 2.43 10.51 -4.47
N ILE A 76 3.70 10.85 -4.61
CA ILE A 76 4.81 10.06 -4.09
C ILE A 76 5.71 10.98 -3.28
N GLY A 77 6.12 10.53 -2.10
CA GLY A 77 7.13 11.21 -1.30
C GLY A 77 7.88 10.24 -0.42
N MET A 78 8.85 10.76 0.33
CA MET A 78 9.61 9.95 1.29
C MET A 78 8.73 9.53 2.46
N ALA A 79 8.91 8.29 2.94
CA ALA A 79 8.11 7.73 4.03
C ALA A 79 8.33 8.40 5.40
N ASP A 80 9.38 9.20 5.57
CA ASP A 80 9.58 10.04 6.76
C ASP A 80 8.80 11.37 6.70
N ALA A 81 8.35 11.77 5.50
CA ALA A 81 7.58 12.99 5.25
C ALA A 81 6.04 12.76 5.25
N ILE A 82 5.55 11.76 6.00
CA ILE A 82 4.13 11.36 6.07
C ILE A 82 3.20 12.51 6.48
N ALA A 83 3.69 13.53 7.19
CA ALA A 83 2.90 14.70 7.58
C ALA A 83 2.21 15.40 6.39
N GLY A 84 2.76 15.28 5.18
CA GLY A 84 2.16 15.80 3.93
C GLY A 84 1.01 14.98 3.35
N PHE A 85 0.62 13.87 3.99
CA PHE A 85 -0.35 12.87 3.52
C PHE A 85 -1.63 12.74 4.41
N LEU A 86 -1.94 13.71 5.29
CA LEU A 86 -3.11 13.68 6.20
C LEU A 86 -4.43 14.20 5.56
N PRO A 87 -5.64 13.72 5.98
CA PRO A 87 -5.95 12.99 7.23
C PRO A 87 -6.56 11.57 7.08
N THR A 88 -6.51 10.91 5.92
CA THR A 88 -7.07 9.55 5.73
C THR A 88 -6.15 8.48 6.34
N SER A 89 -6.26 8.38 7.66
CA SER A 89 -5.33 7.77 8.63
C SER A 89 -5.31 6.25 8.64
N GLN A 90 -5.37 5.59 7.48
CA GLN A 90 -5.10 4.17 7.42
C GLN A 90 -4.43 3.77 6.13
N TRP A 91 -3.13 3.49 6.22
CA TRP A 91 -2.43 2.84 5.14
C TRP A 91 -3.12 1.53 4.76
N ARG A 92 -3.12 1.24 3.46
CA ARG A 92 -3.65 0.01 2.85
C ARG A 92 -2.57 -1.03 2.64
N ARG A 93 -1.34 -0.58 2.35
CA ARG A 93 -0.16 -1.43 2.30
C ARG A 93 0.97 -0.79 3.07
N ALA A 94 1.70 -1.58 3.86
CA ALA A 94 2.89 -1.09 4.52
C ALA A 94 3.93 -2.18 4.71
N GLU A 95 5.19 -1.82 4.57
CA GLU A 95 6.32 -2.67 4.93
C GLU A 95 6.91 -2.22 6.27
N ALA A 96 7.24 -3.15 7.15
CA ALA A 96 7.93 -2.84 8.40
C ALA A 96 8.70 -4.04 8.97
N SER A 97 9.75 -3.75 9.73
CA SER A 97 10.45 -4.76 10.53
C SER A 97 9.62 -5.15 11.75
N LEU A 98 9.49 -6.45 11.96
CA LEU A 98 8.87 -7.04 13.14
C LEU A 98 9.78 -6.83 14.36
N LEU A 99 9.25 -6.22 15.41
CA LEU A 99 9.98 -6.01 16.67
C LEU A 99 9.69 -7.12 17.68
N ALA A 100 8.44 -7.58 17.76
CA ALA A 100 8.03 -8.65 18.66
C ALA A 100 6.68 -9.25 18.25
N VAL A 101 6.41 -10.46 18.71
CA VAL A 101 5.10 -11.12 18.62
C VAL A 101 4.56 -11.38 20.02
N THR A 102 3.29 -11.13 20.26
CA THR A 102 2.61 -11.44 21.52
C THR A 102 1.24 -12.02 21.22
N GLY A 103 1.13 -13.36 21.27
CA GLY A 103 -0.08 -14.06 20.82
C GLY A 103 -0.37 -13.73 19.36
N ARG A 104 -1.55 -13.15 19.11
CA ARG A 104 -2.00 -12.70 17.77
C ARG A 104 -1.72 -11.22 17.47
N ALA A 105 -0.74 -10.63 18.15
CA ALA A 105 -0.34 -9.25 17.95
C ALA A 105 1.12 -9.14 17.48
N LEU A 106 1.33 -8.33 16.45
CA LEU A 106 2.63 -7.96 15.88
C LEU A 106 2.99 -6.55 16.34
N ARG A 107 4.15 -6.38 16.97
CA ARG A 107 4.73 -5.06 17.21
C ARG A 107 5.68 -4.74 16.07
N LEU A 108 5.45 -3.65 15.35
CA LEU A 108 6.14 -3.29 14.12
C LEU A 108 6.83 -1.93 14.27
N GLN A 109 8.01 -1.81 13.66
CA GLN A 109 8.74 -0.54 13.62
C GLN A 109 7.94 0.50 12.83
N GLY A 110 7.71 1.68 13.42
CA GLY A 110 6.99 2.79 12.77
C GLY A 110 5.48 2.61 12.60
N LEU A 111 4.94 1.38 12.65
CA LEU A 111 3.51 1.09 12.44
C LEU A 111 2.73 0.75 13.73
N GLY A 112 3.42 0.58 14.86
CA GLY A 112 2.78 0.28 16.15
C GLY A 112 2.42 -1.21 16.30
N VAL A 113 1.31 -1.49 16.97
CA VAL A 113 0.87 -2.87 17.27
C VAL A 113 -0.36 -3.22 16.45
N LEU A 114 -0.32 -4.36 15.75
CA LEU A 114 -1.40 -4.87 14.91
C LEU A 114 -1.82 -6.27 15.30
N ALA A 115 -3.13 -6.49 15.36
CA ALA A 115 -3.68 -7.82 15.50
C ALA A 115 -3.85 -8.49 14.13
N PHE A 116 -3.65 -9.80 14.10
CA PHE A 116 -4.06 -10.67 13.00
C PHE A 116 -5.00 -11.75 13.54
N ASP A 117 -5.73 -12.40 12.66
CA ASP A 117 -6.70 -13.43 13.01
C ASP A 117 -6.63 -14.61 12.04
N ASP A 118 -7.55 -15.56 12.18
CA ASP A 118 -7.56 -16.79 11.39
C ASP A 118 -7.91 -16.58 9.91
N ASP A 119 -8.49 -15.42 9.53
CA ASP A 119 -8.73 -15.09 8.13
C ASP A 119 -7.57 -14.28 7.52
N THR A 120 -6.54 -13.96 8.30
CA THR A 120 -5.36 -13.25 7.78
C THR A 120 -4.55 -14.19 6.89
N ARG A 121 -4.45 -13.85 5.61
CA ARG A 121 -3.71 -14.63 4.62
C ARG A 121 -2.20 -14.49 4.85
N TRP A 122 -1.48 -15.60 4.80
CA TRP A 122 -0.02 -15.63 4.88
C TRP A 122 0.57 -15.92 3.52
N LEU A 123 1.55 -15.12 3.11
CA LEU A 123 2.33 -15.31 1.88
C LEU A 123 3.80 -15.53 2.23
N ASN A 124 4.46 -16.45 1.52
CA ASN A 124 5.87 -16.81 1.68
C ASN A 124 6.25 -17.20 3.13
N GLY A 125 5.30 -17.76 3.88
CA GLY A 125 5.52 -18.25 5.23
C GLY A 125 4.23 -18.39 6.01
N SER A 126 4.37 -18.39 7.33
CA SER A 126 3.31 -18.65 8.29
C SER A 126 3.58 -17.93 9.62
N PRO A 127 2.64 -17.94 10.59
CA PRO A 127 2.89 -17.42 11.93
C PRO A 127 4.11 -18.04 12.62
N ALA A 128 4.51 -19.27 12.27
CA ALA A 128 5.66 -19.96 12.85
C ALA A 128 7.00 -19.34 12.43
N ASP A 129 7.02 -18.57 11.33
CA ASP A 129 8.22 -17.96 10.76
C ASP A 129 8.46 -16.54 11.27
N LEU A 130 7.59 -16.05 12.17
CA LEU A 130 7.69 -14.74 12.78
C LEU A 130 8.86 -14.69 13.76
N GLN A 131 9.87 -13.91 13.40
CA GLN A 131 11.03 -13.65 14.24
C GLN A 131 11.31 -12.15 14.30
N PRO A 132 11.72 -11.60 15.45
CA PRO A 132 12.18 -10.22 15.52
C PRO A 132 13.25 -9.93 14.46
N GLY A 133 13.15 -8.77 13.82
CA GLY A 133 14.01 -8.34 12.71
C GLY A 133 13.44 -8.66 11.32
N ARG A 134 12.52 -9.62 11.18
CA ARG A 134 11.95 -9.99 9.87
C ARG A 134 11.19 -8.82 9.25
N LYS A 135 11.46 -8.53 7.98
CA LYS A 135 10.66 -7.60 7.18
C LYS A 135 9.33 -8.25 6.80
N LEU A 136 8.24 -7.56 7.09
CA LEU A 136 6.89 -7.97 6.75
C LEU A 136 6.26 -6.92 5.83
N VAL A 137 5.51 -7.39 4.83
CA VAL A 137 4.63 -6.54 4.04
C VAL A 137 3.20 -6.87 4.41
N LEU A 138 2.44 -5.84 4.74
CA LEU A 138 1.14 -5.92 5.38
C LEU A 138 0.11 -5.27 4.49
N SER A 139 -1.03 -5.94 4.28
CA SER A 139 -2.17 -5.38 3.56
C SER A 139 -3.38 -5.29 4.48
N ARG A 140 -4.11 -4.18 4.40
CA ARG A 140 -5.38 -3.97 5.10
C ARG A 140 -6.52 -3.82 4.12
N ASN A 141 -7.74 -4.05 4.58
CA ASN A 141 -8.96 -3.67 3.87
C ASN A 141 -9.39 -2.23 4.18
N GLU A 142 -10.50 -1.80 3.59
CA GLU A 142 -11.07 -0.45 3.76
C GLU A 142 -11.50 -0.17 5.20
N GLN A 143 -11.87 -1.22 5.94
CA GLN A 143 -12.21 -1.15 7.36
C GLN A 143 -10.97 -1.18 8.26
N GLY A 144 -9.77 -1.24 7.66
CA GLY A 144 -8.52 -1.20 8.40
C GLY A 144 -8.07 -2.52 9.03
N ARG A 145 -8.82 -3.60 8.79
CA ARG A 145 -8.46 -4.95 9.26
C ARG A 145 -7.30 -5.46 8.42
N LEU A 146 -6.33 -6.09 9.07
CA LEU A 146 -5.24 -6.78 8.40
C LEU A 146 -5.79 -7.99 7.65
N THR A 147 -5.55 -8.05 6.34
CA THR A 147 -6.03 -9.13 5.47
C THR A 147 -4.91 -10.04 4.99
N GLU A 148 -3.68 -9.52 4.92
CA GLU A 148 -2.53 -10.27 4.43
C GLU A 148 -1.24 -9.87 5.13
N ILE A 149 -0.39 -10.88 5.36
CA ILE A 149 0.99 -10.74 5.79
C ILE A 149 1.87 -11.53 4.81
N LEU A 150 2.75 -10.83 4.12
CA LEU A 150 3.83 -11.40 3.33
C LEU A 150 5.12 -11.31 4.16
N ILE A 151 5.80 -12.45 4.31
CA ILE A 151 7.13 -12.51 4.90
C ILE A 151 8.13 -12.36 3.76
N ALA A 152 8.90 -11.27 3.74
CA ALA A 152 9.86 -11.04 2.67
C ALA A 152 10.93 -12.14 2.71
N ASN A 153 11.23 -12.72 1.54
CA ASN A 153 12.27 -13.72 1.43
C ASN A 153 13.63 -13.05 1.66
N PRO A 154 14.50 -13.62 2.51
CA PRO A 154 15.81 -13.04 2.78
C PRO A 154 16.79 -13.18 1.61
N GLU A 155 16.52 -14.06 0.64
CA GLU A 155 17.35 -14.24 -0.55
C GLU A 155 17.11 -13.20 -1.65
N ASP A 156 16.09 -12.34 -1.49
CA ASP A 156 15.74 -11.26 -2.42
C ASP A 156 16.29 -9.88 -1.96
N GLU A 157 17.11 -9.82 -0.90
CA GLU A 157 17.85 -8.60 -0.56
C GLU A 157 19.01 -8.42 -1.55
N PRO A 158 19.08 -7.30 -2.30
CA PRO A 158 20.23 -7.03 -3.15
C PRO A 158 21.49 -6.83 -2.28
N GLU A 159 22.60 -7.48 -2.67
CA GLU A 159 23.94 -7.27 -2.10
C GLU A 159 24.40 -5.80 -2.17
#